data_AF-A0A2V8SR50-F1
#
_entry.id   AF-A0A2V8SR50-F1
#
_cell.length_a   1.000
_cell.length_b   1.000
_cell.length_c   1.000
_cell.angle_alpha   90.00
_cell.angle_beta   90.00
_cell.angle_gamma   90.00
#
_symmetry.space_group_name_H-M   'P 1'
#
loop_
_entity.id
_entity.type
_entity.pdbx_description
1 polymer ?
#
loop_
_entity_poly.entity_id
_entity_poly.type
_entity_poly.pdbx_seq_one_letter_code
_entity_poly.pdbx_strand_id
1 'polypeptide(L)'
;MTLLTIREASQLIGRTSATVRRYIRSGRLIAEKEMGKFGEEYKIRREDLLALGFSTAMVPSHEGPDRPVRPALDLPIQEGSVPVSLFNELLMKHEQILVQYGMIRAGGQKLLEYKADAETKAEALARAQERYDALRARAAKEIRFLRKHLREAEIEIEDRNIEIVLLQEKIKRLEMAAAGAASIETFEQKVVEIRQKERAIAQIQVASPDTPAPSPSPFANSETWLKNFPPAENGEDH
;
A
#
# COMPACT_ATOMS: atom_id res chain seq x y z
N MET A 1 29.24 -15.35 66.59
CA MET A 1 29.12 -14.33 65.53
C MET A 1 27.85 -13.52 65.76
N THR A 2 27.97 -12.28 66.25
CA THR A 2 26.80 -11.41 66.46
C THR A 2 26.40 -10.74 65.15
N LEU A 3 25.25 -11.14 64.62
CA LEU A 3 24.60 -10.53 63.46
C LEU A 3 23.74 -9.36 63.92
N LEU A 4 23.96 -8.19 63.33
CA LEU A 4 23.30 -6.94 63.68
C LEU A 4 22.36 -6.51 62.55
N THR A 5 21.20 -5.98 62.91
CA THR A 5 20.31 -5.31 61.97
C THR A 5 20.88 -3.96 61.54
N ILE A 6 20.38 -3.40 60.43
CA ILE A 6 20.77 -2.06 59.98
C ILE A 6 20.60 -1.01 61.09
N ARG A 7 19.56 -1.13 61.92
CA ARG A 7 19.27 -0.19 63.01
C ARG A 7 20.32 -0.27 64.10
N GLU A 8 20.67 -1.48 64.52
CA GLU A 8 21.71 -1.71 65.53
C GLU A 8 23.11 -1.32 65.02
N ALA A 9 23.41 -1.62 63.76
CA ALA A 9 24.63 -1.18 63.10
C ALA A 9 24.74 0.35 63.02
N SER A 10 23.62 1.02 62.75
CA SER A 10 23.56 2.49 62.70
C SER A 10 23.84 3.13 64.06
N GLN A 11 23.33 2.53 65.13
CA GLN A 11 23.58 2.97 66.51
C GLN A 11 25.04 2.76 66.92
N LEU A 12 25.63 1.62 66.56
CA LEU A 12 27.02 1.29 66.91
C LEU A 12 28.04 2.21 66.23
N ILE A 13 27.79 2.63 64.98
CA ILE A 13 28.69 3.51 64.22
C ILE A 13 28.34 5.00 64.43
N GLY A 14 27.21 5.33 65.06
CA GLY A 14 26.75 6.71 65.23
C GLY A 14 26.38 7.39 63.91
N ARG A 15 25.88 6.62 62.93
CA ARG A 15 25.51 7.12 61.59
C ARG A 15 24.06 6.78 61.28
N THR A 16 23.47 7.48 60.33
CA THR A 16 22.10 7.21 59.92
C THR A 16 21.98 5.86 59.21
N SER A 17 20.84 5.19 59.36
CA SER A 17 20.52 3.93 58.69
C SER A 17 20.61 4.01 57.16
N ALA A 18 20.41 5.19 56.58
CA ALA A 18 20.56 5.44 55.14
C ALA A 18 22.02 5.27 54.67
N THR A 19 22.98 5.73 55.47
CA THR A 19 24.42 5.57 55.20
C THR A 19 24.82 4.12 55.23
N VAL A 20 24.33 3.34 56.21
CA VAL A 20 24.56 1.89 56.29
C VAL A 20 24.02 1.19 55.03
N ARG A 21 22.80 1.50 54.60
CA ARG A 21 22.23 0.96 53.33
C ARG A 21 23.03 1.36 52.10
N ARG A 22 23.61 2.56 52.09
CA ARG A 22 24.48 3.03 50.99
C ARG A 22 25.77 2.21 50.93
N TYR A 23 26.38 1.91 52.07
CA TYR A 23 27.61 1.10 52.13
C TYR A 23 27.40 -0.35 51.71
N ILE A 24 26.23 -0.93 52.03
CA ILE A 24 25.85 -2.26 51.52
C ILE A 24 25.69 -2.20 50.00
N ARG A 25 24.94 -1.23 49.48
CA ARG A 25 24.74 -1.07 48.02
C ARG A 25 26.02 -0.80 47.25
N SER A 26 26.98 -0.09 47.84
CA SER A 26 28.28 0.21 47.21
C SER A 26 29.30 -0.93 47.37
N GLY A 27 28.93 -2.05 48.00
CA GLY A 27 29.83 -3.19 48.25
C GLY A 27 30.93 -2.93 49.27
N ARG A 28 30.85 -1.80 50.00
CA ARG A 28 31.86 -1.42 51.01
C ARG A 28 31.64 -2.14 52.34
N LEU A 29 30.42 -2.63 52.58
CA LEU A 29 30.03 -3.40 53.74
C LEU A 29 29.34 -4.68 53.28
N ILE A 30 29.86 -5.83 53.72
CA ILE A 30 29.28 -7.13 53.40
C ILE A 30 28.08 -7.35 54.32
N ALA A 31 26.94 -7.71 53.74
CA ALA A 31 25.71 -8.01 54.48
C ALA A 31 25.01 -9.22 53.88
N GLU A 32 24.50 -10.08 54.74
CA GLU A 32 23.69 -11.24 54.37
C GLU A 32 22.22 -10.82 54.30
N LYS A 33 21.52 -11.26 53.27
CA LYS A 33 20.11 -10.89 53.02
C LYS A 33 19.21 -12.01 53.52
N GLU A 34 18.44 -11.74 54.56
CA GLU A 34 17.51 -12.70 55.16
C GLU A 34 16.06 -12.23 54.98
N MET A 35 15.13 -13.18 54.88
CA MET A 35 13.70 -12.86 54.77
C MET A 35 13.11 -12.72 56.18
N GLY A 36 12.86 -11.48 56.60
CA GLY A 36 12.27 -11.14 57.89
C GLY A 36 10.74 -11.01 57.85
N LYS A 37 10.16 -10.72 59.02
CA LYS A 37 8.70 -10.60 59.22
C LYS A 37 8.05 -9.50 58.38
N PHE A 38 8.83 -8.51 57.93
CA PHE A 38 8.36 -7.36 57.16
C PHE A 38 9.04 -7.25 55.77
N GLY A 39 9.60 -8.34 55.27
CA GLY A 39 10.31 -8.40 53.99
C GLY A 39 11.81 -8.61 54.16
N GLU A 40 12.57 -8.25 53.16
CA GLU A 40 14.01 -8.53 53.10
C GLU A 40 14.81 -7.64 54.07
N GLU A 41 15.45 -8.26 55.06
CA GLU A 41 16.29 -7.60 56.06
C GLU A 41 17.77 -7.92 55.82
N TYR A 42 18.63 -6.92 55.99
CA TYR A 42 20.08 -7.11 55.91
C TYR A 42 20.64 -7.38 57.30
N LYS A 43 21.36 -8.48 57.45
CA LYS A 43 22.16 -8.84 58.63
C LYS A 43 23.62 -8.54 58.35
N ILE A 44 24.26 -7.85 59.29
CA ILE A 44 25.62 -7.36 59.13
C ILE A 44 26.46 -7.95 60.26
N ARG A 45 27.64 -8.48 59.95
CA ARG A 45 28.56 -8.97 60.97
C ARG A 45 29.20 -7.79 61.70
N ARG A 46 29.32 -7.89 63.01
CA ARG A 46 29.97 -6.86 63.83
C ARG A 46 31.43 -6.61 63.42
N GLU A 47 32.13 -7.64 62.98
CA GLU A 47 33.53 -7.57 62.55
C GLU A 47 33.69 -6.73 61.29
N ASP A 48 32.80 -6.88 60.30
CA ASP A 48 32.81 -6.09 59.06
C ASP A 48 32.54 -4.60 59.31
N LEU A 49 31.72 -4.30 60.32
CA LEU A 49 31.44 -2.92 60.76
C LEU A 49 32.67 -2.28 61.43
N LEU A 50 33.41 -3.05 62.22
CA LEU A 50 34.65 -2.58 62.87
C LEU A 50 35.82 -2.48 61.88
N ALA A 51 35.88 -3.37 60.89
CA ALA A 51 36.87 -3.33 59.81
C ALA A 51 36.80 -2.05 58.97
N LEU A 52 35.65 -1.36 58.96
CA LEU A 52 35.49 -0.05 58.33
C LEU A 52 36.19 1.10 59.08
N GLY A 53 36.86 0.82 60.21
CA GLY A 53 37.66 1.80 60.96
C GLY A 53 36.84 2.76 61.82
N PHE A 54 35.55 2.48 62.01
CA PHE A 54 34.69 3.26 62.89
C PHE A 54 34.84 2.76 64.32
N SER A 55 35.74 3.39 65.09
CA SER A 55 35.85 3.15 66.53
C SER A 55 34.57 3.63 67.22
N THR A 56 34.01 2.78 68.09
CA THR A 56 32.81 3.03 68.92
C THR A 56 32.96 4.18 69.93
N ALA A 57 34.05 4.96 69.86
CA ALA A 57 34.39 6.03 70.79
C ALA A 57 33.96 7.44 70.34
N MET A 58 33.20 7.58 69.26
CA MET A 58 32.57 8.86 68.90
C MET A 58 31.07 8.67 68.70
N VAL A 59 30.36 8.66 69.82
CA VAL A 59 28.93 8.98 69.83
C VAL A 59 28.82 10.51 69.82
N PRO A 60 28.29 11.15 68.76
CA PRO A 60 27.71 12.47 68.93
C PRO A 60 26.40 12.25 69.68
N SER A 61 26.43 12.46 71.00
CA SER A 61 25.20 12.49 71.80
C SER A 61 24.30 13.57 71.25
N HIS A 62 23.08 13.18 70.85
CA HIS A 62 21.99 14.13 70.66
C HIS A 62 21.85 14.97 71.94
N GLU A 63 21.95 16.28 71.78
CA GLU A 63 21.83 17.28 72.82
C GLU A 63 20.45 17.17 73.52
N GLY A 64 20.48 16.85 74.82
CA GLY A 64 19.39 17.16 75.74
C GLY A 64 19.62 18.55 76.36
N PRO A 65 18.57 19.31 76.67
CA PRO A 65 18.67 20.73 76.98
C PRO A 65 19.00 20.99 78.46
N ASP A 66 20.04 20.35 79.01
CA ASP A 66 20.55 20.63 80.35
C ASP A 66 21.97 20.07 80.54
N ARG A 67 23.00 20.83 80.15
CA ARG A 67 24.37 20.62 80.65
C ARG A 67 25.19 21.92 80.63
N PRO A 68 25.95 22.24 81.70
CA PRO A 68 26.59 23.54 81.87
C PRO A 68 27.71 23.79 80.84
N VAL A 69 27.80 25.06 80.44
CA VAL A 69 28.78 25.67 79.55
C VAL A 69 30.20 25.25 79.95
N ARG A 70 30.88 24.50 79.09
CA ARG A 70 32.35 24.36 79.16
C ARG A 70 32.99 25.64 78.62
N PRO A 71 34.04 26.16 79.25
CA PRO A 71 34.75 27.33 78.73
C PRO A 71 35.36 26.96 77.37
N ALA A 72 35.13 27.83 76.39
CA ALA A 72 35.70 27.71 75.06
C ALA A 72 37.22 27.59 75.19
N LEU A 73 37.77 26.48 74.69
CA LEU A 73 39.16 26.46 74.29
C LEU A 73 39.27 27.44 73.12
N ASP A 74 40.00 28.53 73.35
CA ASP A 74 40.39 29.51 72.34
C ASP A 74 41.11 28.80 71.19
N LEU A 75 40.33 28.37 70.20
CA LEU A 75 40.82 28.11 68.87
C LEU A 75 41.05 29.49 68.23
N PRO A 76 42.28 29.80 67.77
CA PRO A 76 42.50 31.03 67.03
C PRO A 76 41.58 30.99 65.80
N ILE A 77 40.65 31.94 65.73
CA ILE A 77 39.84 32.22 64.56
C ILE A 77 40.86 32.54 63.46
N GLN A 78 41.20 31.55 62.62
CA GLN A 78 42.02 31.81 61.46
C GLN A 78 41.27 32.81 60.60
N GLU A 79 41.91 33.95 60.43
CA GLU A 79 41.52 35.09 59.62
C GLU A 79 41.29 34.63 58.18
N GLY A 80 40.02 34.44 57.87
CA GLY A 80 39.51 34.11 56.56
C GLY A 80 38.01 34.39 56.51
N SER A 81 37.57 35.51 57.11
CA SER A 81 36.17 35.92 57.02
C SER A 81 35.86 36.27 55.57
N VAL A 82 35.18 35.37 54.86
CA VAL A 82 34.71 35.64 53.50
C VAL A 82 33.79 36.86 53.56
N PRO A 83 34.08 37.93 52.81
CA PRO A 83 33.19 39.08 52.72
C PRO A 83 31.76 38.64 52.40
N VAL A 84 30.79 39.18 53.14
CA VAL A 84 29.35 38.85 52.96
C VAL A 84 28.88 39.11 51.53
N SER A 85 29.49 40.09 50.84
CA SER A 85 29.25 40.36 49.42
C SER A 85 29.59 39.17 48.52
N LEU A 86 30.76 38.55 48.71
CA LEU A 86 31.17 37.38 47.93
C LEU A 86 30.28 36.16 48.20
N PHE A 87 29.84 35.99 49.44
CA PHE A 87 28.89 34.94 49.79
C PHE A 87 27.53 35.15 49.09
N ASN A 88 27.01 36.37 49.11
CA ASN A 88 25.75 36.72 48.44
C ASN A 88 25.84 36.56 46.92
N GLU A 89 26.96 36.98 46.31
CA GLU A 89 27.19 36.78 44.88
C GLU A 89 27.25 35.28 44.52
N LEU A 90 27.96 34.48 45.31
CA LEU A 90 28.03 33.04 45.11
C LEU A 90 26.64 32.39 45.22
N LEU A 91 25.83 32.81 46.19
CA LEU A 91 24.46 32.33 46.36
C LEU A 91 23.61 32.68 45.14
N MET A 92 23.66 33.93 44.67
CA MET A 92 22.95 34.34 43.45
C MET A 92 23.40 33.56 42.22
N LYS A 93 24.70 33.29 42.06
CA LYS A 93 25.22 32.46 40.97
C LYS A 93 24.78 31.01 41.09
N HIS A 94 24.72 30.47 42.30
CA HIS A 94 24.21 29.13 42.55
C HIS A 94 22.74 29.00 42.14
N GLU A 95 21.90 29.96 42.53
CA GLU A 95 20.49 30.01 42.11
C GLU A 95 20.35 30.12 40.58
N GLN A 96 21.15 30.99 39.94
CA GLN A 96 21.16 31.12 38.48
C GLN A 96 21.51 29.80 37.79
N ILE A 97 22.54 29.09 38.28
CA ILE A 97 22.96 27.80 37.72
C ILE A 97 21.88 26.74 37.93
N LEU A 98 21.21 26.71 39.09
CA LEU A 98 20.11 25.78 39.35
C LEU A 98 18.95 25.99 38.38
N VAL A 99 18.57 27.25 38.11
CA VAL A 99 17.53 27.57 37.13
C VAL A 99 17.95 27.13 35.74
N GLN A 100 19.18 27.45 35.32
CA GLN A 100 19.71 27.06 34.01
C GLN A 100 19.75 25.54 33.84
N TYR A 101 20.19 24.81 34.86
CA TYR A 101 20.18 23.35 34.86
C TYR A 101 18.75 22.79 34.74
N GLY A 102 17.79 23.37 35.49
CA GLY A 102 16.38 23.00 35.39
C GLY A 102 15.83 23.19 33.97
N MET A 103 16.16 24.31 33.33
CA MET A 103 15.77 24.60 31.95
C MET A 103 16.40 23.62 30.95
N ILE A 104 17.70 23.34 31.07
CA ILE A 104 18.40 22.39 30.20
C ILE A 104 17.82 20.98 30.36
N ARG A 105 17.56 20.56 31.60
CA ARG A 105 16.98 19.24 31.89
C ARG A 105 15.57 19.12 31.31
N ALA A 106 14.71 20.11 31.52
CA ALA A 106 13.35 20.13 30.96
C ALA A 106 13.37 20.19 29.43
N GLY A 107 14.28 20.98 28.84
CA GLY A 107 14.49 21.04 27.40
C GLY A 107 14.97 19.71 26.83
N GLY A 108 15.90 19.04 27.49
CA GLY A 108 16.38 17.71 27.11
C GLY A 108 15.29 16.65 27.16
N GLN A 109 14.42 16.69 28.19
CA GLN A 109 13.27 15.79 28.28
C GLN A 109 12.31 15.98 27.10
N LYS A 110 11.93 17.23 26.79
CA LYS A 110 11.07 17.54 25.64
C LYS A 110 11.69 17.11 24.31
N LEU A 111 13.00 17.26 24.15
CA LEU A 111 13.70 16.85 22.93
C LEU A 111 13.64 15.33 22.74
N LEU A 112 13.73 14.55 23.82
CA LEU A 112 13.54 13.09 23.76
C LEU A 112 12.10 12.71 23.40
N GLU A 113 11.11 13.43 23.95
CA GLU A 113 9.70 13.24 23.59
C GLU A 113 9.47 13.54 22.10
N TYR A 114 9.98 14.67 21.58
CA TYR A 114 9.88 14.99 20.16
C TYR A 114 10.59 13.99 19.26
N LYS A 115 11.74 13.45 19.70
CA LYS A 115 12.45 12.40 18.97
C LYS A 115 11.61 11.13 18.89
N ALA A 116 11.03 10.68 20.00
CA ALA A 116 10.15 9.51 20.02
C ALA A 116 8.91 9.73 19.14
N ASP A 117 8.29 10.91 19.18
CA ASP A 117 7.17 11.26 18.31
C ASP A 117 7.57 11.28 16.82
N ALA A 118 8.77 11.75 16.50
CA ALA A 118 9.27 11.76 15.13
C ALA A 118 9.54 10.34 14.63
N GLU A 119 10.14 9.48 15.45
CA GLU A 119 10.41 8.07 15.13
C GLU A 119 9.11 7.29 14.89
N THR A 120 8.11 7.44 15.77
CA THR A 120 6.80 6.79 15.60
C THR A 120 6.06 7.27 14.35
N LYS A 121 6.12 8.57 14.02
CA LYS A 121 5.56 9.10 12.78
C LYS A 121 6.30 8.60 11.55
N ALA A 122 7.63 8.50 11.61
CA ALA A 122 8.44 7.96 10.52
C ALA A 122 8.09 6.50 10.24
N GLU A 123 7.93 5.68 11.28
CA GLU A 123 7.48 4.29 11.13
C GLU A 123 6.07 4.20 10.54
N ALA A 124 5.14 5.04 11.00
CA ALA A 124 3.77 5.07 10.48
C ALA A 124 3.74 5.47 8.99
N LEU A 125 4.56 6.44 8.59
CA LEU A 125 4.72 6.86 7.21
C LEU A 125 5.31 5.73 6.35
N ALA A 126 6.34 5.05 6.82
CA ALA A 126 6.92 3.90 6.11
C ALA A 126 5.88 2.80 5.87
N ARG A 127 5.12 2.42 6.90
CA ARG A 127 4.04 1.42 6.77
C ARG A 127 2.94 1.88 5.81
N ALA A 128 2.61 3.18 5.79
CA ALA A 128 1.63 3.72 4.87
C ALA A 128 2.13 3.70 3.41
N GLN A 129 3.40 4.03 3.18
CA GLN A 129 4.06 3.95 1.88
C GLN A 129 4.08 2.51 1.35
N GLU A 130 4.47 1.54 2.19
CA GLU A 130 4.46 0.11 1.81
C GLU A 130 3.05 -0.35 1.38
N ARG A 131 2.00 0.05 2.12
CA ARG A 131 0.61 -0.26 1.76
C ARG A 131 0.21 0.38 0.43
N TYR A 132 0.59 1.63 0.22
CA TYR A 132 0.32 2.34 -1.02
C TYR A 132 1.00 1.67 -2.21
N ASP A 133 2.27 1.28 -2.08
CA ASP A 133 3.01 0.60 -3.13
C ASP A 133 2.45 -0.79 -3.42
N ALA A 134 2.03 -1.54 -2.39
CA ALA A 134 1.36 -2.83 -2.56
C ALA A 134 0.03 -2.69 -3.32
N LEU A 135 -0.79 -1.69 -2.97
CA LEU A 135 -2.04 -1.38 -3.68
C LEU A 135 -1.77 -0.97 -5.13
N ARG A 136 -0.77 -0.11 -5.36
CA ARG A 136 -0.36 0.32 -6.69
C ARG A 136 0.11 -0.85 -7.55
N ALA A 137 0.90 -1.77 -6.97
CA ALA A 137 1.36 -2.97 -7.66
C ALA A 137 0.20 -3.91 -8.01
N ARG A 138 -0.80 -4.06 -7.12
CA ARG A 138 -2.01 -4.84 -7.39
C ARG A 138 -2.83 -4.21 -8.53
N ALA A 139 -3.09 -2.92 -8.45
CA ALA A 139 -3.82 -2.19 -9.50
C ALA A 139 -3.09 -2.29 -10.86
N ALA A 140 -1.76 -2.19 -10.88
CA ALA A 140 -0.98 -2.35 -12.10
C ALA A 140 -1.05 -3.76 -12.69
N LYS A 141 -1.20 -4.80 -11.87
CA LYS A 141 -1.44 -6.18 -12.35
C LYS A 141 -2.84 -6.31 -12.93
N GLU A 142 -3.86 -5.78 -12.24
CA GLU A 142 -5.25 -5.83 -12.69
C GLU A 142 -5.46 -5.05 -13.98
N ILE A 143 -4.90 -3.85 -14.11
CA ILE A 143 -4.94 -3.07 -15.37
C ILE A 143 -4.30 -3.86 -16.52
N ARG A 144 -3.16 -4.52 -16.28
CA ARG A 144 -2.52 -5.34 -17.32
C ARG A 144 -3.37 -6.54 -17.73
N PHE A 145 -3.98 -7.20 -16.74
CA PHE A 145 -4.90 -8.31 -16.98
C PHE A 145 -6.13 -7.87 -17.78
N LEU A 146 -6.79 -6.78 -17.37
CA LEU A 146 -7.94 -6.22 -18.07
C LEU A 146 -7.59 -5.76 -19.48
N ARG A 147 -6.45 -5.09 -19.68
CA ARG A 147 -5.98 -4.71 -21.04
C ARG A 147 -5.72 -5.91 -21.93
N LYS A 148 -5.16 -6.99 -21.37
CA LYS A 148 -4.94 -8.23 -22.13
C LYS A 148 -6.28 -8.86 -22.55
N HIS A 149 -7.23 -8.97 -21.62
CA HIS A 149 -8.55 -9.52 -21.94
C HIS A 149 -9.36 -8.64 -22.90
N LEU A 150 -9.25 -7.32 -22.79
CA LEU A 150 -9.87 -6.40 -23.74
C LEU A 150 -9.34 -6.66 -25.15
N ARG A 151 -8.01 -6.78 -25.30
CA ARG A 151 -7.39 -7.09 -26.59
C ARG A 151 -7.77 -8.48 -27.13
N GLU A 152 -7.88 -9.49 -26.26
CA GLU A 152 -8.36 -10.83 -26.66
C GLU A 152 -9.81 -10.79 -27.14
N ALA A 153 -10.68 -10.05 -26.44
CA ALA A 153 -12.07 -9.87 -26.84
C ALA A 153 -12.21 -9.06 -28.14
N GLU A 154 -11.36 -8.05 -28.37
CA GLU A 154 -11.29 -7.32 -29.64
C GLU A 154 -10.96 -8.26 -30.80
N ILE A 155 -9.94 -9.12 -30.65
CA ILE A 155 -9.56 -10.11 -31.66
C ILE A 155 -10.71 -11.09 -31.92
N GLU A 156 -11.38 -11.59 -30.88
CA GLU A 156 -12.51 -12.51 -31.05
C GLU A 156 -13.69 -11.86 -31.79
N ILE A 157 -13.94 -10.56 -31.54
CA ILE A 157 -14.96 -9.81 -32.28
C ILE A 157 -14.56 -9.63 -33.74
N GLU A 158 -13.30 -9.31 -34.01
CA GLU A 158 -12.77 -9.19 -35.38
C GLU A 158 -12.90 -10.53 -36.13
N ASP A 159 -12.54 -11.66 -35.51
CA ASP A 159 -12.67 -13.00 -36.08
C ASP A 159 -14.12 -13.34 -36.42
N ARG A 160 -15.06 -13.08 -35.49
CA ARG A 160 -16.49 -13.28 -35.72
C ARG A 160 -17.03 -12.36 -36.82
N ASN A 161 -16.53 -11.14 -36.93
CA ASN A 161 -16.91 -10.22 -38.00
C ASN A 161 -16.46 -10.75 -39.36
N ILE A 162 -15.24 -11.28 -39.46
CA ILE A 162 -14.73 -11.94 -40.67
C ILE A 162 -15.62 -13.14 -41.03
N GLU A 163 -15.99 -13.98 -40.06
CA GLU A 163 -16.90 -15.10 -40.27
C GLU A 163 -18.26 -14.65 -40.80
N ILE A 164 -18.84 -13.60 -40.21
CA ILE A 164 -20.12 -13.02 -40.67
C ILE A 164 -20.01 -12.57 -42.12
N VAL A 165 -18.94 -11.88 -42.50
CA VAL A 165 -18.74 -11.43 -43.89
C VAL A 165 -18.64 -12.63 -44.85
N LEU A 166 -17.90 -13.67 -44.48
CA LEU A 166 -17.80 -14.90 -45.28
C LEU A 166 -19.15 -15.62 -45.41
N LEU A 167 -19.94 -15.68 -44.34
CA LEU A 167 -21.29 -16.25 -44.36
C LEU A 167 -22.24 -15.41 -45.22
N GLN A 168 -22.16 -14.09 -45.15
CA GLN A 168 -22.93 -13.19 -46.01
C GLN A 168 -22.60 -13.39 -47.49
N GLU A 169 -21.32 -13.51 -47.84
CA GLU A 169 -20.91 -13.84 -49.22
C GLU A 169 -21.45 -15.20 -49.68
N LYS A 170 -21.41 -16.21 -48.80
CA LYS A 170 -21.94 -17.54 -49.09
C LYS A 170 -23.44 -17.51 -49.31
N ILE A 171 -24.19 -16.79 -48.48
CA ILE A 171 -25.63 -16.56 -48.65
C ILE A 171 -25.88 -15.87 -49.98
N LYS A 172 -25.16 -14.78 -50.30
CA LYS A 172 -25.30 -14.07 -51.57
C LYS A 172 -25.05 -14.96 -52.79
N ARG A 173 -24.03 -15.84 -52.74
CA ARG A 173 -23.76 -16.82 -53.81
C ARG A 173 -24.88 -17.85 -53.94
N LEU A 174 -25.42 -18.34 -52.82
CA LEU A 174 -26.56 -19.26 -52.82
C LEU A 174 -27.84 -18.59 -53.35
N GLU A 175 -28.09 -17.35 -52.99
CA GLU A 175 -29.19 -16.54 -53.52
C GLU A 175 -29.07 -16.34 -55.04
N MET A 176 -27.87 -16.01 -55.53
CA MET A 176 -27.63 -15.91 -56.98
C MET A 176 -27.81 -17.25 -57.69
N ALA A 177 -27.34 -18.36 -57.12
CA ALA A 177 -27.54 -19.69 -57.68
C ALA A 177 -29.02 -20.10 -57.69
N ALA A 178 -29.76 -19.80 -56.62
CA ALA A 178 -31.20 -20.04 -56.53
C ALA A 178 -31.99 -19.20 -57.54
N ALA A 179 -31.65 -17.90 -57.69
CA ALA A 179 -32.24 -17.04 -58.71
C ALA A 179 -31.93 -17.53 -60.13
N GLY A 180 -30.70 -17.99 -60.37
CA GLY A 180 -30.29 -18.63 -61.62
C GLY A 180 -31.10 -19.91 -61.90
N ALA A 181 -31.26 -20.81 -60.91
CA ALA A 181 -32.06 -22.02 -61.04
C ALA A 181 -33.53 -21.72 -61.37
N ALA A 182 -34.15 -20.77 -60.67
CA ALA A 182 -35.51 -20.32 -60.97
C ALA A 182 -35.65 -19.74 -62.40
N SER A 183 -34.62 -19.04 -62.89
CA SER A 183 -34.60 -18.57 -64.28
C SER A 183 -34.51 -19.71 -65.30
N ILE A 184 -33.78 -20.78 -64.99
CA ILE A 184 -33.66 -21.97 -65.83
C ILE A 184 -34.99 -22.74 -65.84
N GLU A 185 -35.62 -22.94 -64.69
CA GLU A 185 -36.93 -23.61 -64.60
C GLU A 185 -38.01 -22.87 -65.40
N THR A 186 -38.05 -21.53 -65.30
CA THR A 186 -38.99 -20.72 -66.11
C THR A 186 -38.65 -20.75 -67.61
N PHE A 187 -37.38 -20.83 -67.97
CA PHE A 187 -36.96 -21.02 -69.36
C PHE A 187 -37.38 -22.39 -69.90
N GLU A 188 -37.17 -23.47 -69.15
CA GLU A 188 -37.59 -24.82 -69.52
C GLU A 188 -39.11 -24.92 -69.72
N GLN A 189 -39.90 -24.29 -68.83
CA GLN A 189 -41.36 -24.19 -69.00
C GLN A 189 -41.72 -23.50 -70.33
N LYS A 190 -41.09 -22.36 -70.65
CA LYS A 190 -41.32 -21.66 -71.92
C LYS A 190 -40.91 -22.51 -73.13
N VAL A 191 -39.82 -23.27 -73.06
CA VAL A 191 -39.40 -24.17 -74.14
C VAL A 191 -40.42 -25.30 -74.36
N VAL A 192 -40.98 -25.86 -73.28
CA VAL A 192 -42.05 -26.86 -73.37
C VAL A 192 -43.30 -26.26 -74.01
N GLU A 193 -43.72 -25.06 -73.60
CA GLU A 193 -44.85 -24.37 -74.22
C GLU A 193 -44.63 -24.12 -75.73
N ILE A 194 -43.43 -23.67 -76.12
CA ILE A 194 -43.10 -23.45 -77.53
C ILE A 194 -43.20 -24.76 -78.32
N ARG A 195 -42.62 -25.85 -77.81
CA ARG A 195 -42.71 -27.16 -78.47
C ARG A 195 -44.15 -27.67 -78.56
N GLN A 196 -44.99 -27.39 -77.57
CA GLN A 196 -46.41 -27.71 -77.62
C GLN A 196 -47.13 -26.88 -78.69
N LYS A 197 -46.85 -25.58 -78.79
CA LYS A 197 -47.37 -24.71 -79.85
C LYS A 197 -46.90 -25.15 -81.23
N GLU A 198 -45.62 -25.50 -81.41
CA GLU A 198 -45.08 -26.05 -82.66
C GLU A 198 -45.77 -27.35 -83.06
N ARG A 199 -46.01 -28.26 -82.11
CA ARG A 199 -46.77 -29.50 -82.36
C ARG A 199 -48.22 -29.20 -82.76
N ALA A 200 -48.88 -28.25 -82.10
CA ALA A 200 -50.23 -27.83 -82.48
C ALA A 200 -50.27 -27.22 -83.89
N ILE A 201 -49.29 -26.38 -84.24
CA ILE A 201 -49.17 -25.80 -85.60
C ILE A 201 -48.89 -26.90 -86.63
N ALA A 202 -48.00 -27.85 -86.34
CA ALA A 202 -47.74 -28.99 -87.22
C ALA A 202 -48.99 -29.88 -87.39
N GLN A 203 -49.81 -30.06 -86.36
CA GLN A 203 -51.10 -30.75 -86.46
C GLN A 203 -52.11 -29.99 -87.32
N ILE A 204 -52.14 -28.65 -87.24
CA ILE A 204 -52.97 -27.80 -88.10
C ILE A 204 -52.48 -27.86 -89.56
N GLN A 205 -51.17 -27.96 -89.80
CA GLN A 205 -50.60 -28.09 -91.15
C GLN A 205 -50.80 -29.50 -91.75
N VAL A 206 -50.83 -30.56 -90.93
CA VAL A 206 -51.12 -31.93 -91.40
C VAL A 206 -52.63 -32.18 -91.56
N ALA A 207 -53.48 -31.39 -90.91
CA ALA A 207 -54.95 -31.44 -91.05
C ALA A 207 -55.50 -30.67 -92.26
N SER A 208 -54.65 -30.15 -93.14
CA SER A 208 -55.07 -29.56 -94.41
C SER A 208 -54.76 -30.49 -95.58
N PRO A 209 -55.76 -31.17 -96.16
CA PRO A 209 -55.72 -31.58 -97.55
C PRO A 209 -56.38 -30.52 -98.45
N ASP A 210 -55.76 -30.35 -99.61
CA ASP A 210 -56.25 -29.78 -100.88
C ASP A 210 -56.03 -28.28 -101.20
N THR A 211 -54.92 -28.06 -101.91
CA THR A 211 -54.61 -27.06 -102.95
C THR A 211 -55.74 -26.87 -103.99
N PRO A 212 -55.87 -25.70 -104.68
CA PRO A 212 -55.04 -25.45 -105.88
C PRO A 212 -54.66 -23.97 -106.16
N ALA A 213 -53.59 -23.79 -106.95
CA ALA A 213 -53.24 -22.55 -107.67
C ALA A 213 -54.29 -22.22 -108.76
N PRO A 214 -54.45 -20.95 -109.21
CA PRO A 214 -53.68 -20.50 -110.40
C PRO A 214 -53.42 -18.96 -110.56
N SER A 215 -52.21 -18.63 -111.07
CA SER A 215 -51.95 -17.64 -112.17
C SER A 215 -51.99 -16.09 -111.88
N PRO A 216 -51.60 -15.17 -112.81
CA PRO A 216 -50.38 -14.35 -112.65
C PRO A 216 -50.53 -12.80 -112.78
N SER A 217 -49.69 -12.06 -112.03
CA SER A 217 -49.28 -10.62 -112.17
C SER A 217 -50.37 -9.54 -112.01
N PRO A 218 -50.08 -8.21 -111.95
CA PRO A 218 -48.82 -7.44 -111.78
C PRO A 218 -48.94 -6.32 -110.68
N PHE A 219 -47.86 -5.55 -110.44
CA PHE A 219 -47.74 -4.38 -109.52
C PHE A 219 -47.66 -4.71 -108.00
N ALA A 220 -46.87 -4.07 -107.12
CA ALA A 220 -45.91 -2.96 -107.21
C ALA A 220 -44.99 -2.94 -105.97
N ASN A 221 -43.74 -2.55 -106.21
CA ASN A 221 -42.80 -1.72 -105.44
C ASN A 221 -43.14 -1.25 -104.01
N SER A 222 -42.15 -1.39 -103.09
CA SER A 222 -41.49 -0.28 -102.35
C SER A 222 -40.55 -0.88 -101.28
N GLU A 223 -39.24 -0.96 -101.52
CA GLU A 223 -38.21 0.00 -101.09
C GLU A 223 -38.24 0.44 -99.62
N THR A 224 -37.20 0.00 -98.88
CA THR A 224 -36.37 0.79 -97.93
C THR A 224 -36.98 1.28 -96.60
N TRP A 225 -36.08 1.68 -95.68
CA TRP A 225 -36.28 2.20 -94.29
C TRP A 225 -36.36 1.08 -93.23
N LEU A 226 -35.45 0.91 -92.25
CA LEU A 226 -34.47 1.79 -91.62
C LEU A 226 -33.28 0.97 -91.08
N LYS A 227 -32.06 1.33 -91.51
CA LYS A 227 -30.88 1.35 -90.63
C LYS A 227 -31.00 2.59 -89.75
N ASN A 228 -30.67 2.48 -88.46
CA ASN A 228 -30.32 3.52 -87.45
C ASN A 228 -30.62 2.90 -86.07
N PHE A 229 -29.71 2.61 -85.12
CA PHE A 229 -28.58 3.36 -84.55
C PHE A 229 -27.75 2.44 -83.58
N PRO A 230 -26.67 2.88 -82.88
CA PRO A 230 -25.36 2.18 -82.76
C PRO A 230 -25.05 1.66 -81.32
N PRO A 231 -23.80 1.23 -80.97
CA PRO A 231 -23.52 0.30 -79.87
C PRO A 231 -23.11 0.94 -78.52
N ALA A 232 -23.13 0.05 -77.51
CA ALA A 232 -22.58 0.08 -76.16
C ALA A 232 -21.54 1.16 -75.79
N GLU A 233 -21.81 1.85 -74.67
CA GLU A 233 -20.80 2.52 -73.85
C GLU A 233 -20.34 1.59 -72.72
N ASN A 234 -19.03 1.37 -72.69
CA ASN A 234 -18.28 0.80 -71.57
C ASN A 234 -18.08 1.89 -70.50
N GLY A 235 -18.35 1.56 -69.24
CA GLY A 235 -17.92 2.35 -68.08
C GLY A 235 -16.88 1.57 -67.27
N GLU A 236 -15.60 1.86 -67.53
CA GLU A 236 -14.49 1.60 -66.62
C GLU A 236 -14.30 2.86 -65.75
N ASP A 237 -14.33 2.71 -64.42
CA ASP A 237 -13.84 3.72 -63.49
C ASP A 237 -12.56 3.19 -62.83
N HIS A 238 -11.49 3.99 -62.98
CA HIS A 238 -10.20 3.91 -62.29
C HIS A 238 -10.11 5.04 -61.25
#